data_AF-A0AAU9D8H8-F1
#
_entry.id   AF-A0AAU9D8H8-F1
#
_cell.length_a   1.000
_cell.length_b   1.000
_cell.length_c   1.000
_cell.angle_alpha   90.00
_cell.angle_beta   90.00
_cell.angle_gamma   90.00
#
_symmetry.space_group_name_H-M   'P 1'
#
loop_
_entity.id
_entity.type
_entity.pdbx_description
1 polymer ?
#
loop_
_entity_poly.entity_id
_entity_poly.type
_entity_poly.pdbx_seq_one_letter_code
_entity_poly.pdbx_strand_id
1 'polypeptide(L)'
;MKKNKIYTNSRCEPHHLTRTKNTKHHLSLAFYLPLIAISVLILATGCLYVYGKFYYSRDSQLKEMAKQITSKNPEEIAQVAVDSNKRPLPVEELKPLSELYLSSDKERLVMKEKVEHATNSGNVQVIEVGKILGLYPRYRVLLKPIPMTVKTNLKNVTVFVNGDTIEYFGNQGKIVQNRLPGKYTINCVGLAGGTKQKLSKTLLLSPVPEKNLISFNVTTKPKNPLKNRNLVDLEPSENIKDEKEPAHESNSLIEQVKEWFKNPI
;
A
#
# COMPACT_ATOMS: atom_id res chain seq x y z
N MET A 1 35.18 -105.18 85.19
CA MET A 1 34.27 -105.70 84.15
C MET A 1 33.68 -104.55 83.36
N LYS A 2 33.69 -104.69 82.02
CA LYS A 2 33.04 -103.92 80.93
C LYS A 2 31.98 -102.87 81.35
N LYS A 3 31.93 -101.68 80.73
CA LYS A 3 31.52 -101.49 79.32
C LYS A 3 32.09 -100.20 78.70
N ASN A 4 32.68 -100.37 77.50
CA ASN A 4 32.93 -99.33 76.50
C ASN A 4 31.63 -98.96 75.76
N LYS A 5 31.52 -97.70 75.33
CA LYS A 5 30.97 -97.34 74.01
C LYS A 5 31.61 -96.03 73.51
N ILE A 6 32.35 -96.16 72.42
CA ILE A 6 32.86 -95.10 71.53
C ILE A 6 31.84 -94.90 70.40
N TYR A 7 32.04 -93.85 69.59
CA TYR A 7 31.52 -93.54 68.23
C TYR A 7 30.44 -92.43 68.22
N THR A 8 30.46 -91.37 67.40
CA THR A 8 31.19 -91.03 66.15
C THR A 8 31.12 -89.52 65.83
N ASN A 9 32.22 -88.99 65.26
CA ASN A 9 32.34 -88.19 64.01
C ASN A 9 31.34 -87.05 63.67
N SER A 10 31.87 -85.86 63.36
CA SER A 10 31.68 -85.18 62.05
C SER A 10 32.50 -83.89 61.96
N ARG A 11 33.64 -83.96 61.28
CA ARG A 11 34.31 -82.82 60.63
C ARG A 11 33.69 -82.67 59.23
N CYS A 12 33.09 -81.51 58.93
CA CYS A 12 32.82 -81.06 57.57
C CYS A 12 33.08 -79.56 57.44
N GLU A 13 33.61 -79.23 56.27
CA GLU A 13 34.26 -78.02 55.76
C GLU A 13 33.35 -76.79 55.52
N PRO A 14 33.94 -75.62 55.21
CA PRO A 14 33.24 -74.34 55.11
C PRO A 14 32.57 -74.14 53.75
N HIS A 15 31.28 -73.83 53.75
CA HIS A 15 30.60 -73.33 52.55
C HIS A 15 30.62 -71.80 52.53
N HIS A 16 31.60 -71.23 51.81
CA HIS A 16 31.57 -69.83 51.39
C HIS A 16 30.42 -69.63 50.38
N LEU A 17 29.30 -69.10 50.86
CA LEU A 17 28.25 -68.58 49.98
C LEU A 17 28.70 -67.24 49.38
N THR A 18 29.23 -67.27 48.17
CA THR A 18 29.38 -66.06 47.34
C THR A 18 28.00 -65.57 46.94
N ARG A 19 27.49 -64.59 47.68
CA ARG A 19 26.27 -63.83 47.37
C ARG A 19 26.48 -63.03 46.09
N THR A 20 26.02 -63.57 44.96
CA THR A 20 25.92 -62.82 43.71
C THR A 20 24.90 -61.70 43.89
N LYS A 21 25.38 -60.44 43.95
CA LYS A 21 24.51 -59.27 43.93
C LYS A 21 23.94 -59.15 42.52
N ASN A 22 22.72 -59.63 42.33
CA ASN A 22 21.91 -59.33 41.17
C ASN A 22 21.57 -57.83 41.21
N THR A 23 22.44 -57.00 40.63
CA THR A 23 22.13 -55.60 40.34
C THR A 23 21.13 -55.59 39.19
N LYS A 24 19.85 -55.72 39.53
CA LYS A 24 18.78 -55.20 38.69
C LYS A 24 19.11 -53.73 38.48
N HIS A 25 19.57 -53.36 37.29
CA HIS A 25 19.67 -51.96 36.89
C HIS A 25 18.27 -51.39 36.91
N HIS A 26 17.87 -50.84 38.06
CA HIS A 26 16.68 -50.03 38.18
C HIS A 26 17.00 -48.78 37.36
N LEU A 27 16.62 -48.78 36.08
CA LEU A 27 16.65 -47.56 35.27
C LEU A 27 15.86 -46.52 36.05
N SER A 28 16.56 -45.59 36.67
CA SER A 28 15.97 -44.56 37.50
C SER A 28 15.06 -43.74 36.60
N LEU A 29 13.75 -43.72 36.90
CA LEU A 29 12.73 -42.93 36.20
C LEU A 29 13.16 -41.46 35.96
N ALA A 30 14.06 -40.95 36.80
CA ALA A 30 14.73 -39.66 36.69
C ALA A 30 15.40 -39.37 35.34
N PHE A 31 15.84 -40.40 34.58
CA PHE A 31 16.48 -40.19 33.27
C PHE A 31 15.47 -39.89 32.15
N TYR A 32 14.22 -40.34 32.29
CA TYR A 32 13.16 -40.12 31.28
C TYR A 32 12.38 -38.83 31.51
N LEU A 33 12.40 -38.27 32.72
CA LEU A 33 11.77 -36.99 33.06
C LEU A 33 12.21 -35.82 32.15
N PRO A 34 13.50 -35.58 31.86
CA PRO A 34 13.89 -34.55 30.90
C PRO A 34 13.44 -34.86 29.47
N LEU A 35 13.43 -36.14 29.06
CA LEU A 35 12.96 -36.55 27.72
C LEU A 35 11.45 -36.34 27.56
N ILE A 36 10.65 -36.64 28.58
CA ILE A 36 9.21 -36.38 28.60
C ILE A 36 8.96 -34.87 28.58
N ALA A 37 9.69 -34.08 29.39
CA ALA A 37 9.56 -32.63 29.40
C ALA A 37 9.89 -32.02 28.02
N ILE A 38 10.97 -32.48 27.36
CA ILE A 38 11.33 -32.05 26.00
C ILE A 38 10.24 -32.47 25.00
N SER A 39 9.73 -33.70 25.10
CA SER A 39 8.66 -34.18 24.22
C SER A 39 7.39 -33.33 24.36
N VAL A 40 6.99 -32.99 25.58
CA VAL A 40 5.82 -32.14 25.85
C VAL A 40 6.06 -30.73 25.30
N LEU A 41 7.26 -30.17 25.47
CA LEU A 41 7.62 -28.85 24.93
C LEU A 41 7.55 -28.84 23.39
N ILE A 42 8.06 -29.87 22.73
CA ILE A 42 7.98 -30.02 21.26
C ILE A 42 6.52 -30.13 20.82
N LEU A 43 5.70 -30.91 21.53
CA LEU A 43 4.29 -31.05 21.20
C LEU A 43 3.54 -29.71 21.35
N ALA A 44 3.76 -29.01 22.46
CA ALA A 44 3.14 -27.72 22.75
C ALA A 44 3.54 -26.65 21.72
N THR A 45 4.84 -26.55 21.39
CA THR A 45 5.34 -25.62 20.38
C THR A 45 4.87 -25.98 18.96
N GLY A 46 4.77 -27.28 18.64
CA GLY A 46 4.19 -27.77 17.39
C GLY A 46 2.72 -27.37 17.24
N CYS A 47 1.90 -27.57 18.28
CA CYS A 47 0.50 -27.15 18.29
C CYS A 47 0.36 -25.63 18.15
N LEU A 48 1.16 -24.86 18.89
CA LEU A 48 1.16 -23.40 18.80
C LEU A 48 1.58 -22.91 17.40
N TYR A 49 2.55 -23.59 16.79
CA TYR A 49 3.00 -23.27 15.44
C TYR A 49 1.90 -23.49 14.40
N VAL A 50 1.21 -24.63 14.44
CA VAL A 50 0.09 -24.94 13.53
C VAL A 50 -1.06 -23.96 13.73
N TYR A 51 -1.41 -23.64 14.98
CA TYR A 51 -2.41 -22.64 15.29
C TYR A 51 -2.03 -21.25 14.73
N GLY A 52 -0.78 -20.83 14.95
CA GLY A 52 -0.25 -19.59 14.40
C GLY A 52 -0.24 -19.57 12.87
N LYS A 53 0.02 -20.69 12.19
CA LYS A 53 -0.07 -20.76 10.72
C LYS A 53 -1.50 -20.54 10.21
N PHE A 54 -2.51 -20.98 10.95
CA PHE A 54 -3.90 -20.75 10.58
C PHE A 54 -4.31 -19.29 10.78
N TYR A 55 -3.98 -18.71 11.94
CA TYR A 55 -4.30 -17.32 12.27
C TYR A 55 -3.52 -16.31 11.42
N TYR A 56 -2.21 -16.51 11.24
CA TYR A 56 -1.36 -15.69 10.38
C TYR A 56 -1.29 -16.22 8.95
N SER A 57 -2.26 -17.02 8.52
CA SER A 57 -2.33 -17.53 7.15
C SER A 57 -2.42 -16.36 6.16
N ARG A 58 -1.90 -16.59 4.95
CA ARG A 58 -1.95 -15.60 3.87
C ARG A 58 -3.40 -15.17 3.62
N ASP A 59 -4.32 -16.12 3.44
CA ASP A 59 -5.70 -15.82 3.09
C ASP A 59 -6.45 -15.03 4.17
N SER A 60 -6.18 -15.29 5.46
CA SER A 60 -6.75 -14.50 6.55
C SER A 60 -6.22 -13.06 6.52
N GLN A 61 -4.90 -12.89 6.33
CA GLN A 61 -4.29 -11.58 6.19
C GLN A 61 -4.83 -10.83 4.95
N LEU A 62 -5.03 -11.51 3.81
CA LEU A 62 -5.54 -10.89 2.58
C LEU A 62 -6.95 -10.32 2.75
N LYS A 63 -7.87 -11.07 3.38
CA LYS A 63 -9.24 -10.62 3.62
C LYS A 63 -9.29 -9.39 4.52
N GLU A 64 -8.52 -9.40 5.61
CA GLU A 64 -8.48 -8.28 6.54
C GLU A 64 -7.82 -7.06 5.90
N MET A 65 -6.71 -7.23 5.16
CA MET A 65 -6.10 -6.14 4.41
C MET A 65 -7.03 -5.57 3.35
N ALA A 66 -7.77 -6.42 2.64
CA ALA A 66 -8.73 -5.95 1.64
C ALA A 66 -9.85 -5.12 2.27
N LYS A 67 -10.31 -5.48 3.47
CA LYS A 67 -11.27 -4.67 4.23
C LYS A 67 -10.67 -3.32 4.64
N GLN A 68 -9.46 -3.31 5.19
CA GLN A 68 -8.81 -2.09 5.69
C GLN A 68 -8.41 -1.13 4.55
N ILE A 69 -7.81 -1.63 3.48
CA ILE A 69 -7.39 -0.82 2.33
C ILE A 69 -8.57 -0.26 1.52
N THR A 70 -9.76 -0.84 1.68
CA THR A 70 -11.00 -0.36 1.05
C THR A 70 -11.91 0.38 2.03
N SER A 71 -11.39 0.69 3.21
CA SER A 71 -12.10 1.52 4.18
C SER A 71 -12.33 2.92 3.64
N LYS A 72 -13.41 3.55 4.10
CA LYS A 72 -13.70 4.97 3.85
C LYS A 72 -12.92 5.89 4.80
N ASN A 73 -12.16 5.32 5.73
CA ASN A 73 -11.32 6.05 6.67
C ASN A 73 -9.83 5.94 6.27
N PRO A 74 -9.14 7.06 6.01
CA PRO A 74 -7.72 7.04 5.62
C PRO A 74 -6.79 6.47 6.70
N GLU A 75 -7.16 6.53 7.98
CA GLU A 75 -6.36 5.94 9.07
C GLU A 75 -6.33 4.41 8.98
N GLU A 76 -7.46 3.78 8.64
CA GLU A 76 -7.54 2.33 8.44
C GLU A 76 -6.75 1.90 7.19
N ILE A 77 -6.80 2.70 6.12
CA ILE A 77 -6.02 2.47 4.91
C ILE A 77 -4.51 2.54 5.24
N ALA A 78 -4.08 3.54 6.02
CA ALA A 78 -2.67 3.76 6.38
C ALA A 78 -2.05 2.59 7.16
N GLN A 79 -2.87 1.85 7.91
CA GLN A 79 -2.38 0.68 8.65
C GLN A 79 -1.83 -0.41 7.75
N VAL A 80 -2.30 -0.53 6.50
CA VAL A 80 -1.95 -1.61 5.57
C VAL A 80 -1.24 -1.14 4.31
N ALA A 81 -1.34 0.14 3.96
CA ALA A 81 -0.77 0.71 2.76
C ALA A 81 0.73 1.02 2.91
N VAL A 82 1.51 0.68 1.89
CA VAL A 82 2.95 0.98 1.80
C VAL A 82 3.33 1.55 0.44
N ASP A 83 4.39 2.35 0.43
CA ASP A 83 5.01 2.92 -0.78
C ASP A 83 5.87 1.89 -1.51
N SER A 84 6.43 2.28 -2.66
CA SER A 84 7.34 1.43 -3.46
C SER A 84 8.63 1.03 -2.74
N ASN A 85 8.99 1.73 -1.67
CA ASN A 85 10.13 1.43 -0.80
C ASN A 85 9.71 0.59 0.43
N LYS A 86 8.47 0.07 0.45
CA LYS A 86 7.87 -0.71 1.54
C LYS A 86 7.70 0.07 2.85
N ARG A 87 7.70 1.40 2.79
CA ARG A 87 7.47 2.27 3.94
C ARG A 87 5.97 2.56 4.10
N PRO A 88 5.45 2.68 5.33
CA PRO A 88 4.07 3.07 5.56
C PRO A 88 3.75 4.41 4.88
N LEU A 89 2.57 4.49 4.24
CA LEU A 89 2.08 5.75 3.68
C LEU A 89 1.41 6.61 4.76
N PRO A 90 1.64 7.93 4.78
CA PRO A 90 1.00 8.82 5.74
C PRO A 90 -0.50 8.99 5.42
N VAL A 91 -1.29 9.32 6.45
CA VAL A 91 -2.76 9.43 6.35
C VAL A 91 -3.16 10.50 5.33
N GLU A 92 -2.41 11.59 5.25
CA GLU A 92 -2.66 12.73 4.37
C GLU A 92 -2.60 12.34 2.89
N GLU A 93 -1.64 11.50 2.52
CA GLU A 93 -1.49 11.00 1.14
C GLU A 93 -2.61 10.02 0.74
N LEU A 94 -3.31 9.45 1.72
CA LEU A 94 -4.37 8.48 1.52
C LEU A 94 -5.78 9.08 1.57
N LYS A 95 -5.92 10.38 1.93
CA LYS A 95 -7.20 11.09 1.87
C LYS A 95 -7.86 11.01 0.48
N PRO A 96 -7.15 11.27 -0.64
CA PRO A 96 -7.74 11.13 -1.97
C PRO A 96 -8.27 9.72 -2.25
N LEU A 97 -7.60 8.68 -1.73
CA LEU A 97 -8.04 7.30 -1.89
C LEU A 97 -9.32 7.01 -1.11
N SER A 98 -9.41 7.49 0.13
CA SER A 98 -10.62 7.36 0.94
C SER A 98 -11.83 8.07 0.30
N GLU A 99 -11.60 9.25 -0.29
CA GLU A 99 -12.62 10.01 -1.03
C GLU A 99 -13.07 9.30 -2.30
N LEU A 100 -12.17 8.57 -2.98
CA LEU A 100 -12.52 7.74 -4.13
C LEU A 100 -13.56 6.69 -3.72
N TYR A 101 -13.34 5.97 -2.63
CA TYR A 101 -14.27 4.94 -2.15
C TYR A 101 -15.56 5.49 -1.56
N LEU A 102 -15.55 6.72 -1.06
CA LEU A 102 -16.77 7.44 -0.71
C LEU A 102 -17.61 7.78 -1.94
N SER A 103 -16.95 8.09 -3.07
CA SER A 103 -17.62 8.50 -4.31
C SER A 103 -17.97 7.36 -5.27
N SER A 104 -17.27 6.22 -5.20
CA SER A 104 -17.47 5.10 -6.12
C SER A 104 -17.30 3.75 -5.42
N ASP A 105 -18.42 3.05 -5.21
CA ASP A 105 -18.43 1.68 -4.69
C ASP A 105 -17.78 0.69 -5.67
N LYS A 106 -17.84 0.97 -6.99
CA LYS A 106 -17.20 0.15 -8.02
C LYS A 106 -15.69 0.07 -7.80
N GLU A 107 -15.03 1.22 -7.65
CA GLU A 107 -13.57 1.28 -7.44
C GLU A 107 -13.18 0.59 -6.14
N ARG A 108 -14.01 0.73 -5.09
CA ARG A 108 -13.82 0.03 -3.82
C ARG A 108 -13.88 -1.49 -3.98
N LEU A 109 -14.88 -2.01 -4.69
CA LEU A 109 -15.05 -3.45 -4.89
C LEU A 109 -13.91 -4.05 -5.73
N VAL A 110 -13.50 -3.35 -6.79
CA VAL A 110 -12.38 -3.80 -7.63
C VAL A 110 -11.07 -3.83 -6.84
N MET A 111 -10.83 -2.83 -5.99
CA MET A 111 -9.68 -2.84 -5.09
C MET A 111 -9.74 -4.02 -4.11
N LYS A 112 -10.92 -4.27 -3.52
CA LYS A 112 -11.13 -5.37 -2.58
C LYS A 112 -10.77 -6.70 -3.22
N GLU A 113 -11.32 -6.98 -4.39
CA GLU A 113 -11.08 -8.22 -5.13
C GLU A 113 -9.59 -8.41 -5.44
N LYS A 114 -8.90 -7.37 -5.92
CA LYS A 114 -7.46 -7.43 -6.21
C LYS A 114 -6.62 -7.78 -4.99
N VAL A 115 -6.97 -7.25 -3.82
CA VAL A 115 -6.24 -7.50 -2.58
C VAL A 115 -6.60 -8.87 -2.00
N GLU A 116 -7.87 -9.26 -2.01
CA GLU A 116 -8.31 -10.60 -1.55
C GLU A 116 -7.68 -11.73 -2.36
N HIS A 117 -7.52 -11.54 -3.67
CA HIS A 117 -6.90 -12.52 -4.56
C HIS A 117 -5.38 -12.32 -4.74
N ALA A 118 -4.80 -11.29 -4.11
CA ALA A 118 -3.39 -10.92 -4.22
C ALA A 118 -2.88 -10.86 -5.67
N THR A 119 -3.65 -10.21 -6.53
CA THR A 119 -3.33 -10.06 -7.95
C THR A 119 -2.15 -9.09 -8.10
N ASN A 120 -0.96 -9.61 -8.38
CA ASN A 120 0.30 -8.85 -8.44
C ASN A 120 0.47 -7.95 -9.69
N SER A 121 -0.57 -7.78 -10.49
CA SER A 121 -0.51 -7.00 -11.73
C SER A 121 -0.98 -5.55 -11.52
N GLY A 122 -0.14 -4.59 -11.91
CA GLY A 122 -0.48 -3.16 -11.98
C GLY A 122 0.05 -2.34 -10.81
N ASN A 123 -0.72 -1.30 -10.46
CA ASN A 123 -0.33 -0.25 -9.50
C ASN A 123 -0.69 -0.58 -8.06
N VAL A 124 -1.35 -1.71 -7.83
CA VAL A 124 -1.67 -2.25 -6.51
C VAL A 124 -1.17 -3.68 -6.44
N GLN A 125 -0.40 -4.00 -5.40
CA GLN A 125 0.17 -5.34 -5.21
C GLN A 125 0.17 -5.70 -3.73
N VAL A 126 0.13 -6.99 -3.42
CA VAL A 126 0.31 -7.45 -2.03
C VAL A 126 1.73 -7.98 -1.89
N ILE A 127 2.50 -7.39 -0.99
CA ILE A 127 3.91 -7.71 -0.79
C ILE A 127 4.18 -8.16 0.65
N GLU A 128 5.21 -8.98 0.83
CA GLU A 128 5.72 -9.33 2.16
C GLU A 128 6.63 -8.22 2.70
N VAL A 129 6.34 -7.76 3.92
CA VAL A 129 7.05 -6.71 4.66
C VAL A 129 7.46 -7.27 6.03
N GLY A 130 8.38 -8.22 6.00
CA GLY A 130 8.97 -8.83 7.20
C GLY A 130 8.16 -9.98 7.78
N LYS A 131 8.39 -10.28 9.06
CA LYS A 131 7.78 -11.43 9.74
C LYS A 131 7.11 -11.06 11.06
N ILE A 132 5.97 -11.67 11.33
CA ILE A 132 5.27 -11.65 12.62
C ILE A 132 5.90 -12.72 13.52
N LEU A 133 6.32 -12.31 14.72
CA LEU A 133 6.99 -13.19 15.70
C LEU A 133 8.22 -13.94 15.14
N GLY A 134 8.87 -13.41 14.09
CA GLY A 134 10.03 -14.03 13.43
C GLY A 134 9.72 -15.25 12.55
N LEU A 135 8.50 -15.78 12.57
CA LEU A 135 8.14 -17.05 11.92
C LEU A 135 7.19 -16.87 10.74
N TYR A 136 6.19 -15.99 10.88
CA TYR A 136 5.11 -15.88 9.90
C TYR A 136 5.31 -14.70 8.97
N PRO A 137 5.11 -14.83 7.66
CA PRO A 137 5.22 -13.69 6.75
C PRO A 137 4.17 -12.63 7.09
N ARG A 138 4.58 -11.36 7.09
CA ARG A 138 3.69 -10.21 7.27
C ARG A 138 3.42 -9.60 5.89
N TYR A 139 2.16 -9.49 5.50
CA TYR A 139 1.81 -8.88 4.22
C TYR A 139 1.31 -7.43 4.37
N ARG A 140 1.51 -6.63 3.32
CA ARG A 140 1.04 -5.24 3.19
C ARG A 140 0.60 -4.96 1.74
N VAL A 141 -0.21 -3.92 1.56
CA VAL A 141 -0.65 -3.48 0.22
C VAL A 141 0.28 -2.38 -0.30
N LEU A 142 1.03 -2.69 -1.35
CA LEU A 142 1.85 -1.75 -2.09
C LEU A 142 0.96 -0.91 -3.02
N LEU A 143 0.97 0.41 -2.82
CA LEU A 143 0.35 1.38 -3.72
C LEU A 143 1.44 2.09 -4.53
N LYS A 144 1.31 2.01 -5.86
CA LYS A 144 2.20 2.69 -6.80
C LYS A 144 1.56 3.98 -7.31
N PRO A 145 2.34 5.06 -7.45
CA PRO A 145 1.90 6.27 -8.12
C PRO A 145 1.50 5.98 -9.58
N ILE A 146 0.44 6.66 -10.03
CA ILE A 146 -0.15 6.56 -11.35
C ILE A 146 0.09 7.89 -12.08
N PRO A 147 0.50 7.88 -13.36
CA PRO A 147 0.66 9.10 -14.13
C PRO A 147 -0.72 9.71 -14.43
N MET A 148 -0.97 10.90 -13.90
CA MET A 148 -2.09 11.76 -14.23
C MET A 148 -1.66 12.73 -15.33
N THR A 149 -2.34 12.68 -16.48
CA THR A 149 -2.07 13.61 -17.59
C THR A 149 -3.17 14.66 -17.71
N VAL A 150 -2.80 15.94 -17.61
CA VAL A 150 -3.69 17.08 -17.83
C VAL A 150 -3.31 17.74 -19.15
N LYS A 151 -4.27 17.86 -20.08
CA LYS A 151 -4.11 18.60 -21.34
C LYS A 151 -5.05 19.81 -21.38
N THR A 152 -4.56 20.96 -21.82
CA THR A 152 -5.36 22.18 -21.95
C THR A 152 -4.99 23.01 -23.18
N ASN A 153 -5.98 23.73 -23.73
CA ASN A 153 -5.81 24.70 -24.81
C ASN A 153 -5.66 26.16 -24.32
N LEU A 154 -5.55 26.36 -23.01
CA LEU A 154 -5.40 27.68 -22.39
C LEU A 154 -3.93 28.17 -22.49
N LYS A 155 -3.76 29.50 -22.55
CA LYS A 155 -2.46 30.19 -22.45
C LYS A 155 -2.19 30.59 -21.01
N ASN A 156 -0.92 30.66 -20.57
CA ASN A 156 -0.50 31.09 -19.22
C ASN A 156 -1.28 30.37 -18.11
N VAL A 157 -1.18 29.04 -18.08
CA VAL A 157 -2.03 28.19 -17.24
C VAL A 157 -1.38 27.91 -15.91
N THR A 158 -2.12 28.13 -14.84
CA THR A 158 -1.81 27.62 -13.50
C THR A 158 -2.75 26.46 -13.19
N VAL A 159 -2.18 25.30 -12.83
CA VAL A 159 -2.95 24.12 -12.46
C VAL A 159 -2.86 23.89 -10.95
N PHE A 160 -4.01 23.63 -10.34
CA PHE A 160 -4.17 23.26 -8.95
C PHE A 160 -4.75 21.86 -8.86
N VAL A 161 -4.21 21.00 -7.99
CA VAL A 161 -4.76 19.68 -7.67
C VAL A 161 -5.04 19.63 -6.18
N ASN A 162 -6.31 19.42 -5.81
CA ASN A 162 -6.76 19.42 -4.42
C ASN A 162 -6.36 20.69 -3.64
N GLY A 163 -6.22 21.82 -4.35
CA GLY A 163 -5.81 23.10 -3.77
C GLY A 163 -4.30 23.36 -3.82
N ASP A 164 -3.47 22.34 -4.02
CA ASP A 164 -2.03 22.50 -4.15
C ASP A 164 -1.65 23.00 -5.54
N THR A 165 -0.82 24.04 -5.58
CA THR A 165 -0.28 24.58 -6.83
C THR A 165 0.82 23.68 -7.32
N ILE A 166 0.80 23.30 -8.59
CA ILE A 166 1.74 22.31 -9.09
C ILE A 166 2.65 22.76 -10.21
N GLU A 167 2.23 23.67 -11.08
CA GLU A 167 3.11 24.29 -12.09
C GLU A 167 2.40 25.36 -12.91
N TYR A 168 3.20 26.27 -13.49
CA TYR A 168 2.80 27.30 -14.44
C TYR A 168 3.29 26.93 -15.84
N PHE A 169 2.43 27.03 -16.86
CA PHE A 169 2.80 26.80 -18.26
C PHE A 169 2.54 28.04 -19.13
N GLY A 170 3.58 28.45 -19.88
CA GLY A 170 3.41 29.14 -21.16
C GLY A 170 2.81 28.22 -22.23
N ASN A 171 2.24 28.82 -23.28
CA ASN A 171 1.40 28.22 -24.34
C ASN A 171 1.56 26.69 -24.60
N GLN A 172 0.45 25.94 -24.45
CA GLN A 172 0.20 24.53 -24.89
C GLN A 172 0.34 23.39 -23.83
N GLY A 173 0.03 23.69 -22.56
CA GLY A 173 0.26 22.82 -21.39
C GLY A 173 -0.25 21.37 -21.46
N LYS A 174 0.70 20.42 -21.47
CA LYS A 174 0.52 19.02 -21.07
C LYS A 174 1.34 18.78 -19.80
N ILE A 175 0.69 18.37 -18.71
CA ILE A 175 1.35 18.04 -17.45
C ILE A 175 1.19 16.55 -17.18
N VAL A 176 2.27 15.87 -16.80
CA VAL A 176 2.22 14.49 -16.30
C VAL A 176 2.74 14.48 -14.87
N GLN A 177 1.89 14.10 -13.92
CA GLN A 177 2.29 13.97 -12.53
C GLN A 177 1.89 12.63 -11.95
N ASN A 178 2.81 12.04 -11.20
CA ASN A 178 2.57 10.78 -10.53
C ASN A 178 1.84 11.03 -9.22
N ARG A 179 0.65 10.45 -9.07
CA ARG A 179 -0.20 10.56 -7.88
C ARG A 179 -0.71 9.19 -7.47
N LEU A 180 -0.92 8.99 -6.18
CA LEU A 180 -1.56 7.76 -5.69
C LEU A 180 -2.99 7.65 -6.25
N PRO A 181 -3.55 6.44 -6.35
CA PRO A 181 -4.97 6.27 -6.68
C PRO A 181 -5.85 7.12 -5.77
N GLY A 182 -6.91 7.72 -6.31
CA GLY A 182 -7.76 8.60 -5.53
C GLY A 182 -8.64 9.53 -6.34
N LYS A 183 -9.47 10.29 -5.63
CA LYS A 183 -10.27 11.38 -6.19
C LYS A 183 -9.49 12.68 -6.11
N TYR A 184 -9.41 13.38 -7.24
CA TYR A 184 -8.69 14.64 -7.36
C TYR A 184 -9.56 15.70 -8.01
N THR A 185 -9.61 16.89 -7.41
CA THR A 185 -10.21 18.08 -8.02
C THR A 185 -9.12 18.88 -8.70
N ILE A 186 -9.18 18.96 -10.02
CA ILE A 186 -8.21 19.70 -10.83
C ILE A 186 -8.85 21.03 -11.21
N ASN A 187 -8.22 22.13 -10.82
CA ASN A 187 -8.59 23.47 -11.25
C ASN A 187 -7.51 24.04 -12.17
N CYS A 188 -7.93 24.55 -13.32
CA CYS A 188 -7.06 25.20 -14.29
C CYS A 188 -7.50 26.66 -14.43
N VAL A 189 -6.56 27.58 -14.26
CA VAL A 189 -6.77 29.02 -14.50
C VAL A 189 -5.84 29.44 -15.61
N GLY A 190 -6.38 30.04 -16.67
CA GLY A 190 -5.58 30.50 -17.81
C GLY A 190 -6.37 31.42 -18.73
N LEU A 191 -5.74 31.85 -19.82
CA LEU A 191 -6.34 32.75 -20.80
C LEU A 191 -6.92 31.96 -21.99
N ALA A 192 -8.19 32.20 -22.31
CA ALA A 192 -8.82 31.79 -23.56
C ALA A 192 -9.24 33.04 -24.34
N GLY A 193 -8.65 33.27 -25.52
CA GLY A 193 -8.97 34.46 -26.33
C GLY A 193 -8.75 35.78 -25.57
N GLY A 194 -7.70 35.87 -24.75
CA GLY A 194 -7.38 37.06 -23.94
C GLY A 194 -8.21 37.24 -22.66
N THR A 195 -9.22 36.40 -22.41
CA THR A 195 -10.03 36.45 -21.17
C THR A 195 -9.57 35.38 -20.19
N LYS A 196 -9.42 35.74 -18.90
CA LYS A 196 -9.16 34.77 -17.82
C LYS A 196 -10.35 33.81 -17.68
N GLN A 197 -10.07 32.52 -17.75
CA GLN A 197 -11.04 31.43 -17.56
C GLN A 197 -10.58 30.54 -16.42
N LYS A 198 -11.55 30.07 -15.64
CA LYS A 198 -11.37 29.07 -14.59
C LYS A 198 -12.17 27.83 -14.97
N LEU A 199 -11.47 26.71 -15.10
CA LEU A 199 -12.06 25.39 -15.34
C LEU A 199 -11.81 24.51 -14.13
N SER A 200 -12.82 23.74 -13.74
CA SER A 200 -12.70 22.76 -12.68
C SER A 200 -13.22 21.42 -13.18
N LYS A 201 -12.49 20.35 -12.91
CA LYS A 201 -12.94 18.98 -13.21
C LYS A 201 -12.42 18.02 -12.16
N THR A 202 -13.30 17.13 -11.75
CA THR A 202 -12.95 16.03 -10.86
C THR A 202 -12.46 14.84 -11.68
N LEU A 203 -11.35 14.26 -11.24
CA LEU A 203 -10.75 13.04 -11.77
C LEU A 203 -10.83 11.94 -10.73
N LEU A 204 -11.26 10.76 -11.16
CA LEU A 204 -11.12 9.53 -10.40
C LEU A 204 -9.92 8.76 -10.96
N LEU A 205 -8.81 8.74 -10.23
CA LEU A 205 -7.66 7.89 -10.52
C LEU A 205 -7.93 6.49 -9.97
N SER A 206 -8.32 5.57 -10.85
CA SER A 206 -8.54 4.18 -10.44
C SER A 206 -7.21 3.52 -10.02
N PRO A 207 -7.21 2.72 -8.94
CA PRO A 207 -6.08 1.86 -8.57
C PRO A 207 -5.78 0.77 -9.62
N VAL A 208 -6.71 0.53 -10.55
CA VAL A 208 -6.56 -0.43 -11.64
C VAL A 208 -6.11 0.30 -12.90
N PRO A 209 -5.17 -0.27 -13.68
CA PRO A 209 -4.70 0.38 -14.90
C PRO A 209 -5.82 0.48 -15.95
N GLU A 210 -6.47 1.63 -15.99
CA GLU A 210 -7.19 2.17 -17.15
C GLU A 210 -6.44 3.40 -17.69
N LYS A 211 -6.71 3.82 -18.93
CA LYS A 211 -6.08 5.03 -19.50
C LYS A 211 -6.59 6.28 -18.78
N ASN A 212 -5.83 6.78 -17.80
CA ASN A 212 -6.15 7.98 -17.02
C ASN A 212 -5.72 9.27 -17.76
N LEU A 213 -6.55 9.75 -18.70
CA LEU A 213 -6.33 11.00 -19.42
C LEU A 213 -7.44 12.02 -19.13
N ILE A 214 -7.07 13.23 -18.74
CA ILE A 214 -7.99 14.38 -18.71
C ILE A 214 -7.63 15.42 -19.75
N SER A 215 -8.63 15.80 -20.54
CA SER A 215 -8.60 16.96 -21.42
C SER A 215 -9.56 18.04 -20.92
N PHE A 216 -9.04 19.26 -20.81
CA PHE A 216 -9.81 20.49 -20.67
C PHE A 216 -9.81 21.19 -22.03
N ASN A 217 -10.95 21.16 -22.72
CA ASN A 217 -11.14 21.90 -23.97
C ASN A 217 -12.14 23.03 -23.72
N VAL A 218 -11.75 24.27 -24.01
CA VAL A 218 -12.68 25.39 -24.09
C VAL A 218 -13.10 25.58 -25.54
N THR A 219 -14.37 25.35 -25.84
CA THR A 219 -14.99 25.78 -27.09
C THR A 219 -15.40 27.24 -26.91
N THR A 220 -14.53 28.18 -27.26
CA THR A 220 -14.94 29.59 -27.31
C THR A 220 -15.97 29.73 -28.42
N LYS A 221 -17.25 29.93 -28.07
CA LYS A 221 -18.20 30.48 -29.05
C LYS A 221 -17.64 31.83 -29.51
N PRO A 222 -17.53 32.10 -30.82
CA PRO A 222 -17.03 33.39 -31.29
C PRO A 222 -17.91 34.50 -30.72
N LYS A 223 -17.28 35.48 -30.07
CA LYS A 223 -17.97 36.70 -29.64
C LYS A 223 -18.17 37.56 -30.91
N ASN A 224 -19.44 37.69 -31.29
CA ASN A 224 -20.06 38.39 -32.43
C ASN A 224 -20.17 37.65 -33.79
N PRO A 225 -21.41 37.40 -34.28
CA PRO A 225 -21.71 37.47 -35.69
C PRO A 225 -21.84 38.95 -36.09
N LEU A 226 -20.75 39.58 -36.53
CA LEU A 226 -20.86 40.84 -37.25
C LEU A 226 -21.38 40.54 -38.65
N LYS A 227 -22.63 40.95 -38.84
CA LYS A 227 -23.37 41.21 -40.08
C LYS A 227 -22.48 41.40 -41.33
N ASN A 228 -22.72 40.50 -42.28
CA ASN A 228 -22.28 40.43 -43.66
C ASN A 228 -22.00 41.78 -44.36
N ARG A 229 -20.80 41.94 -44.97
CA ARG A 229 -20.55 42.65 -46.24
C ARG A 229 -19.35 42.01 -46.96
N ASN A 230 -19.50 41.86 -48.27
CA ASN A 230 -18.62 41.11 -49.17
C ASN A 230 -17.20 41.69 -49.32
N LEU A 231 -16.34 40.81 -49.85
CA LEU A 231 -15.38 41.04 -50.93
C LEU A 231 -13.91 41.40 -50.57
N VAL A 232 -13.04 40.53 -51.09
CA VAL A 232 -11.67 40.71 -51.62
C VAL A 232 -10.53 40.04 -50.82
N ASP A 233 -9.78 39.24 -51.58
CA ASP A 233 -8.53 38.52 -51.32
C ASP A 233 -7.43 39.34 -50.62
N LEU A 234 -6.50 38.63 -49.96
CA LEU A 234 -5.03 38.69 -50.16
C LEU A 234 -4.29 38.03 -48.96
N GLU A 235 -3.56 36.94 -49.22
CA GLU A 235 -2.33 36.57 -48.49
C GLU A 235 -1.16 37.47 -48.97
N PRO A 236 0.06 37.41 -48.40
CA PRO A 236 0.48 37.17 -47.01
C PRO A 236 1.51 38.25 -46.56
N SER A 237 1.85 38.37 -45.26
CA SER A 237 3.19 38.86 -44.91
C SER A 237 3.73 38.40 -43.55
N GLU A 238 5.03 38.30 -43.60
CA GLU A 238 6.06 37.77 -42.73
C GLU A 238 6.33 38.63 -41.47
N ASN A 239 6.95 37.97 -40.48
CA ASN A 239 7.94 38.51 -39.54
C ASN A 239 7.45 39.30 -38.31
N ILE A 240 7.86 38.86 -37.11
CA ILE A 240 8.78 39.57 -36.19
C ILE A 240 9.01 38.74 -34.91
N LYS A 241 10.28 38.31 -34.78
CA LYS A 241 11.20 38.21 -33.63
C LYS A 241 10.68 38.29 -32.18
N ASP A 242 11.22 37.34 -31.41
CA ASP A 242 11.67 37.36 -30.00
C ASP A 242 11.28 38.55 -29.11
N GLU A 243 10.51 38.28 -28.06
CA GLU A 243 10.51 39.11 -26.85
C GLU A 243 10.46 38.22 -25.60
N LYS A 244 11.49 38.34 -24.76
CA LYS A 244 11.63 37.68 -23.46
C LYS A 244 10.59 38.26 -22.49
N GLU A 245 9.67 37.43 -22.02
CA GLU A 245 8.71 37.80 -20.97
C GLU A 245 9.40 37.78 -19.57
N PRO A 246 9.27 38.85 -18.76
CA PRO A 246 10.00 38.99 -17.50
C PRO A 246 9.44 38.12 -16.38
N ALA A 247 10.31 37.44 -15.65
CA ALA A 247 10.01 36.55 -14.52
C ALA A 247 9.36 37.22 -13.29
N HIS A 248 8.97 38.50 -13.37
CA HIS A 248 8.45 39.28 -12.25
C HIS A 248 6.91 39.31 -12.19
N GLU A 249 6.22 39.06 -13.30
CA GLU A 249 4.75 39.11 -13.38
C GLU A 249 4.08 37.78 -13.01
N SER A 250 4.80 36.65 -13.14
CA SER A 250 4.33 35.32 -12.78
C SER A 250 4.01 35.20 -11.28
N ASN A 251 4.85 35.77 -10.42
CA ASN A 251 4.66 35.71 -8.96
C ASN A 251 3.43 36.50 -8.47
N SER A 252 3.14 37.65 -9.11
CA SER A 252 1.96 38.48 -8.83
C SER A 252 0.66 37.74 -9.15
N LEU A 253 0.61 37.08 -10.31
CA LEU A 253 -0.56 36.32 -10.73
C LEU A 253 -0.80 35.08 -9.86
N ILE A 254 0.28 34.42 -9.39
CA ILE A 254 0.16 33.26 -8.50
C ILE A 254 -0.52 33.64 -7.18
N GLU A 255 -0.11 34.74 -6.55
CA GLU A 255 -0.69 35.18 -5.27
C GLU A 255 -2.16 35.64 -5.42
N GLN A 256 -2.49 36.39 -6.48
CA GLN A 256 -3.89 36.78 -6.74
C GLN A 256 -4.79 35.57 -6.99
N VAL A 257 -4.29 34.53 -7.67
CA VAL A 257 -5.08 33.32 -7.93
C VAL A 257 -5.29 32.50 -6.65
N LYS A 258 -4.30 32.44 -5.74
CA LYS A 258 -4.45 31.78 -4.43
C LYS A 258 -5.54 32.41 -3.57
N GLU A 259 -5.62 33.74 -3.50
CA GLU A 259 -6.67 34.45 -2.75
C GLU A 259 -8.08 34.11 -3.28
N TRP A 260 -8.22 33.95 -4.59
CA TRP A 260 -9.50 33.66 -5.23
C TRP A 260 -10.00 32.22 -5.00
N PHE A 261 -9.16 31.32 -4.50
CA PHE A 261 -9.58 29.99 -4.03
C PHE A 261 -9.87 29.93 -2.52
N LYS A 262 -9.46 30.92 -1.73
CA LYS A 262 -9.80 31.02 -0.30
C LYS A 262 -11.26 31.43 -0.07
N ASN A 263 -11.83 32.23 -0.97
CA ASN A 263 -13.22 32.69 -0.89
C ASN A 263 -14.02 32.23 -2.13
N PRO A 264 -14.53 30.99 -2.15
CA PRO A 264 -15.49 30.58 -3.16
C PRO A 264 -16.79 31.36 -2.97
N ILE A 265 -17.24 32.05 -4.02
CA ILE A 265 -18.60 32.63 -4.12
C ILE A 265 -19.62 31.50 -4.06
#